data_AF-A0A9N7R9Y3-F1
#
_entry.id   AF-A0A9N7R9Y3-F1
#
_cell.length_a   1.000
_cell.length_b   1.000
_cell.length_c   1.000
_cell.angle_alpha   90.00
_cell.angle_beta   90.00
_cell.angle_gamma   90.00
#
_symmetry.space_group_name_H-M   'P 1'
#
loop_
_entity.id
_entity.type
_entity.pdbx_description
1 polymer ?
#
loop_
_entity_poly.entity_id
_entity_poly.type
_entity_poly.pdbx_seq_one_letter_code
_entity_poly.pdbx_strand_id
1 'polypeptide(L)'
;MASKSNSTSPSPLMGLELIEDMTRNAGAVQEKMLAEILAQNADTEYLKPFNLDRNTFKSKVPIVTYEDIKPLIQRIADGDRSPILCAQPVTAFIMRPVLRGVAAGATPKGP
;
A
#
# COMPACT_ATOMS: atom_id res chain seq x y z
N MET A 1 8.04 -0.05 -46.77
CA MET A 1 7.40 -0.90 -45.76
C MET A 1 7.78 -0.38 -44.39
N ALA A 2 6.84 0.18 -43.64
CA ALA A 2 7.00 0.48 -42.22
C ALA A 2 5.63 0.32 -41.58
N SER A 3 5.38 -0.84 -40.99
CA SER A 3 4.15 -1.15 -40.28
C SER A 3 4.08 -0.28 -39.02
N LYS A 4 3.13 0.65 -38.99
CA LYS A 4 2.77 1.38 -37.76
C LYS A 4 2.25 0.36 -36.74
N SER A 5 2.94 0.24 -35.62
CA SER A 5 2.50 -0.48 -34.43
C SER A 5 1.18 0.13 -33.95
N ASN A 6 0.10 -0.64 -34.06
CA ASN A 6 -1.21 -0.26 -33.55
C ASN A 6 -1.17 -0.34 -32.02
N SER A 7 -1.08 0.80 -31.34
CA SER A 7 -1.23 0.88 -29.88
C SER A 7 -2.71 0.69 -29.54
N THR A 8 -3.13 -0.54 -29.27
CA THR A 8 -4.50 -0.84 -28.85
C THR A 8 -4.68 -0.36 -27.41
N SER A 9 -5.16 0.87 -27.24
CA SER A 9 -5.74 1.31 -25.97
C SER A 9 -6.87 0.36 -25.60
N PRO A 10 -6.97 -0.10 -24.34
CA PRO A 10 -8.02 -1.03 -23.98
C PRO A 10 -9.40 -0.41 -24.26
N SER A 11 -10.23 -1.14 -25.02
CA SER A 11 -11.60 -0.72 -25.30
C SER A 11 -12.39 -0.59 -24.00
N PRO A 12 -13.36 0.33 -23.91
CA PRO A 12 -14.20 0.50 -22.72
C PRO A 12 -14.90 -0.79 -22.27
N LEU A 13 -15.17 -1.70 -23.21
CA LEU A 13 -15.76 -3.01 -22.94
C LEU A 13 -14.82 -3.92 -22.12
N MET A 14 -13.50 -3.90 -22.37
CA MET A 14 -12.53 -4.64 -21.55
C MET A 14 -12.48 -4.12 -20.11
N GLY A 15 -12.73 -2.83 -19.90
CA GLY A 15 -12.81 -2.25 -18.56
C GLY A 15 -14.02 -2.72 -17.77
N LEU A 16 -15.19 -2.83 -18.41
CA LEU A 16 -16.42 -3.31 -17.74
C LEU A 16 -16.34 -4.81 -17.42
N GLU A 17 -15.82 -5.62 -18.34
CA GLU A 17 -15.62 -7.06 -18.11
C GLU A 17 -14.66 -7.32 -16.94
N LEU A 18 -13.58 -6.54 -16.83
CA LEU A 18 -12.66 -6.61 -15.70
C LEU A 18 -13.35 -6.27 -14.37
N ILE A 19 -14.16 -5.21 -14.32
CA ILE A 19 -14.89 -4.82 -13.11
C ILE A 19 -15.88 -5.92 -12.70
N GLU A 20 -16.61 -6.48 -13.66
CA GLU A 20 -17.56 -7.57 -13.41
C GLU A 20 -16.85 -8.79 -12.84
N ASP A 21 -15.75 -9.23 -13.45
CA ASP A 21 -14.99 -10.39 -12.98
C ASP A 21 -14.38 -10.17 -11.58
N MET A 22 -13.75 -9.01 -11.35
CA MET A 22 -13.14 -8.68 -10.06
C MET A 22 -14.17 -8.58 -8.93
N THR A 23 -15.36 -8.05 -9.21
CA THR A 23 -16.40 -7.89 -8.19
C THR A 23 -17.16 -9.19 -7.93
N ARG A 24 -17.37 -10.02 -8.95
CA ARG A 24 -17.95 -11.37 -8.81
C ARG A 24 -17.06 -12.30 -8.00
N ASN A 25 -15.75 -12.19 -8.16
CA ASN A 25 -14.75 -13.07 -7.55
C ASN A 25 -13.94 -12.41 -6.42
N ALA A 26 -14.47 -11.36 -5.78
CA ALA A 26 -13.74 -10.49 -4.85
C ALA A 26 -13.01 -11.25 -3.73
N GLY A 27 -13.62 -12.31 -3.18
CA GLY A 27 -13.01 -13.14 -2.13
C GLY A 27 -11.74 -13.83 -2.61
N ALA A 28 -11.80 -14.54 -3.74
CA ALA A 28 -10.64 -15.22 -4.32
C ALA A 28 -9.55 -14.24 -4.78
N VAL A 29 -9.95 -13.07 -5.31
CA VAL A 29 -9.03 -12.00 -5.71
C VAL A 29 -8.27 -11.44 -4.49
N GLN A 30 -8.98 -11.11 -3.41
CA GLN A 30 -8.36 -10.62 -2.15
C GLN A 30 -7.42 -11.66 -1.54
N GLU A 31 -7.83 -12.93 -1.57
CA GLU A 31 -7.05 -14.06 -1.08
C GLU A 31 -5.75 -14.28 -1.85
N LYS A 32 -5.80 -14.16 -3.18
CA LYS A 32 -4.61 -14.23 -4.04
C LYS A 32 -3.70 -13.02 -3.80
N MET A 33 -4.27 -11.82 -3.72
CA MET A 33 -3.54 -10.58 -3.48
C MET A 33 -2.78 -10.62 -2.14
N LEU A 34 -3.41 -11.08 -1.06
CA LEU A 34 -2.75 -11.24 0.23
C LEU A 34 -1.58 -12.23 0.15
N ALA A 35 -1.77 -13.37 -0.53
CA ALA A 35 -0.71 -14.36 -0.70
C ALA A 35 0.51 -13.78 -1.45
N GLU A 36 0.29 -13.00 -2.50
CA GLU A 36 1.35 -12.33 -3.26
C GLU A 36 2.08 -11.28 -2.42
N ILE A 37 1.35 -10.45 -1.65
CA ILE A 37 1.94 -9.46 -0.73
C ILE A 37 2.85 -10.16 0.29
N LEU A 38 2.38 -11.24 0.90
CA LEU A 38 3.15 -11.98 1.91
C LEU A 38 4.38 -12.67 1.29
N ALA A 39 4.22 -13.31 0.13
CA ALA A 39 5.34 -13.95 -0.56
C ALA A 39 6.42 -12.95 -0.96
N GLN A 40 6.03 -11.78 -1.48
CA GLN A 40 6.97 -10.76 -1.91
C GLN A 40 7.71 -10.10 -0.72
N ASN A 41 7.05 -9.95 0.43
CA ASN A 41 7.57 -9.15 1.55
C ASN A 41 7.95 -10.00 2.78
N ALA A 42 8.00 -11.33 2.67
CA ALA A 42 8.24 -12.25 3.78
C ALA A 42 9.54 -11.93 4.55
N ASP A 43 10.59 -11.54 3.83
CA ASP A 43 11.91 -11.25 4.39
C ASP A 43 12.12 -9.80 4.79
N THR A 44 11.08 -8.97 4.73
CA THR A 44 11.18 -7.57 5.18
C THR A 44 11.32 -7.50 6.69
N GLU A 45 12.01 -6.47 7.19
CA GLU A 45 12.23 -6.28 8.63
C GLU A 45 10.93 -6.31 9.43
N TYR A 46 9.85 -5.74 8.87
CA TYR A 46 8.55 -5.73 9.52
C TYR A 46 7.86 -7.09 9.56
N LEU A 47 7.86 -7.86 8.45
CA LEU A 47 7.12 -9.12 8.39
C LEU A 47 7.91 -10.33 8.89
N LYS A 48 9.23 -10.30 8.79
CA LYS A 48 10.13 -11.41 9.14
C LYS A 48 9.91 -11.95 10.56
N PRO A 49 9.69 -11.13 11.62
CA PRO A 49 9.46 -11.63 12.97
C PRO A 49 8.20 -12.47 13.13
N PHE A 50 7.21 -12.30 12.25
CA PHE A 50 5.92 -12.97 12.39
C PHE A 50 5.88 -14.38 11.76
N ASN A 51 6.87 -14.73 10.92
CA ASN A 51 6.96 -16.04 10.24
C ASN A 51 5.60 -16.47 9.67
N LEU A 52 5.14 -15.73 8.66
CA LEU A 52 3.77 -15.75 8.18
C LEU A 52 3.55 -16.80 7.10
N ASP A 53 2.39 -17.42 7.16
CA ASP A 53 1.71 -18.01 6.03
C ASP A 53 0.34 -17.33 5.85
N ARG A 54 -0.38 -17.69 4.78
CA ARG A 54 -1.69 -17.11 4.48
C ARG A 54 -2.72 -17.31 5.62
N ASN A 55 -2.63 -18.41 6.35
CA ASN A 55 -3.61 -18.76 7.39
C ASN A 55 -3.31 -18.07 8.72
N THR A 56 -2.05 -17.75 8.99
CA THR A 56 -1.60 -17.18 10.25
C THR A 56 -1.55 -15.65 10.24
N PHE A 57 -1.61 -15.00 9.07
CA PHE A 57 -1.60 -13.54 8.94
C PHE A 57 -2.52 -12.83 9.93
N LYS A 58 -3.81 -13.18 9.93
CA LYS A 58 -4.82 -12.54 10.81
C LYS A 58 -4.54 -12.72 12.30
N SER A 59 -3.90 -13.82 12.68
CA SER A 59 -3.62 -14.14 14.09
C SER A 59 -2.29 -13.56 14.60
N LYS A 60 -1.33 -13.30 13.70
CA LYS A 60 0.04 -12.93 14.07
C LYS A 60 0.39 -11.48 13.77
N VAL A 61 -0.19 -10.87 12.74
CA VAL A 61 0.09 -9.48 12.39
C VAL A 61 -0.87 -8.57 13.16
N PRO A 62 -0.36 -7.65 14.00
CA PRO A 62 -1.22 -6.72 14.72
C PRO A 62 -1.85 -5.70 13.78
N ILE A 63 -3.03 -5.20 14.16
CA ILE A 63 -3.61 -4.00 13.56
C ILE A 63 -2.82 -2.81 14.09
N VAL A 64 -2.20 -2.03 13.21
CA VAL A 64 -1.31 -0.92 13.56
C VAL A 64 -1.87 0.43 13.12
N THR A 65 -1.43 1.47 13.82
CA THR A 65 -1.64 2.89 13.47
C THR A 65 -0.40 3.47 12.79
N TYR A 66 -0.49 4.73 12.33
CA TYR A 66 0.66 5.42 11.75
C TYR A 66 1.82 5.57 12.75
N GLU A 67 1.53 5.82 14.02
CA GLU A 67 2.58 6.06 15.03
C GLU A 67 3.41 4.80 15.29
N ASP A 68 2.81 3.62 15.20
CA ASP A 68 3.50 2.32 15.40
C ASP A 68 4.56 2.07 14.31
N ILE A 69 4.31 2.51 13.07
CA ILE A 69 5.22 2.35 11.93
C ILE A 69 6.06 3.62 11.63
N LYS A 70 5.75 4.72 12.32
CA LYS A 70 6.52 5.97 12.49
C LYS A 70 8.03 5.78 12.29
N PRO A 71 8.68 5.02 13.19
CA PRO A 71 10.14 4.88 13.20
C PRO A 71 10.69 4.20 11.94
N LEU A 72 9.96 3.23 11.38
CA LEU A 72 10.35 2.51 10.17
C LEU A 72 10.28 3.43 8.95
N ILE A 73 9.21 4.22 8.84
CA ILE A 73 9.05 5.22 7.77
C ILE A 73 10.17 6.27 7.83
N GLN A 74 10.49 6.76 9.03
CA GLN A 74 11.55 7.76 9.20
C GLN A 74 12.91 7.23 8.73
N ARG A 75 13.26 5.98 9.05
CA ARG A 75 14.49 5.35 8.55
C ARG A 75 14.58 5.32 7.03
N ILE A 76 13.48 5.00 6.35
CA ILE A 76 13.42 5.00 4.88
C ILE A 76 13.63 6.43 4.34
N ALA A 77 13.01 7.42 5.00
CA ALA A 77 13.14 8.83 4.64
C ALA A 77 14.57 9.36 4.85
N ASP A 78 15.24 8.91 5.91
CA ASP A 78 16.63 9.26 6.23
C ASP A 78 17.65 8.59 5.29
N GLY A 79 17.19 7.69 4.41
CA GLY A 79 18.01 7.11 3.34
C GLY A 79 18.28 5.62 3.48
N ASP A 80 17.73 4.93 4.49
CA ASP A 80 17.83 3.47 4.57
C ASP A 80 17.14 2.84 3.34
N ARG A 81 17.84 1.93 2.66
CA ARG A 81 17.36 1.21 1.47
C ARG A 81 17.22 -0.30 1.73
N SER A 82 17.40 -0.73 2.97
CA SER A 82 17.11 -2.10 3.40
C SER A 82 15.62 -2.40 3.22
N PRO A 83 15.23 -3.67 3.04
CA PRO A 83 13.83 -4.07 2.89
C PRO A 83 13.11 -3.97 4.24
N ILE A 84 12.74 -2.76 4.67
CA ILE A 84 12.12 -2.53 5.99
C ILE A 84 10.62 -2.90 5.97
N LEU A 85 9.84 -2.24 5.12
CA LEU A 85 8.40 -2.47 4.96
C LEU A 85 8.07 -3.18 3.64
N CYS A 86 8.85 -2.90 2.60
CA CYS A 86 8.67 -3.43 1.26
C CYS A 86 9.97 -4.07 0.79
N ALA A 87 9.88 -5.21 0.09
CA ALA A 87 11.04 -5.81 -0.57
C ALA A 87 11.50 -4.99 -1.78
N GLN A 88 10.57 -4.28 -2.41
CA GLN A 88 10.89 -3.33 -3.49
C GLN A 88 11.23 -1.96 -2.92
N PRO A 89 12.20 -1.23 -3.52
CA PRO A 89 12.60 0.10 -3.03
C PRO A 89 11.43 1.09 -3.00
N VAL A 90 11.31 1.84 -1.91
CA VAL A 90 10.37 2.97 -1.81
C VAL A 90 10.89 4.13 -2.65
N THR A 91 10.10 4.57 -3.63
CA THR A 91 10.50 5.60 -4.60
C THR A 91 9.94 6.98 -4.28
N ALA A 92 8.85 7.05 -3.53
CA ALA A 92 8.20 8.29 -3.15
C ALA A 92 7.36 8.09 -1.87
N PHE A 93 7.12 9.20 -1.16
CA PHE A 93 6.15 9.27 -0.06
C PHE A 93 4.93 10.05 -0.52
N ILE A 94 3.74 9.51 -0.27
CA ILE A 94 2.47 10.16 -0.57
C ILE A 94 1.92 10.73 0.74
N MET A 95 1.80 12.06 0.81
CA MET A 95 1.27 12.73 2.00
C MET A 95 -0.27 12.72 1.98
N ARG A 96 -0.89 12.30 3.09
CA ARG A 96 -2.34 12.46 3.25
C ARG A 96 -2.68 13.96 3.28
N PRO A 97 -3.65 14.43 2.47
CA PRO A 97 -4.08 15.82 2.52
C PRO A 97 -4.63 16.14 3.91
N VAL A 98 -4.05 17.12 4.60
CA VAL A 98 -4.69 17.73 5.77
C VAL A 98 -5.59 18.84 5.25
N LEU A 99 -6.91 18.68 5.39
CA LEU A 99 -7.85 19.76 5.09
C LEU A 99 -7.54 20.92 6.03
N ARG A 100 -7.00 22.02 5.50
CA ARG A 100 -6.92 23.30 6.21
C ARG A 100 -8.35 23.82 6.40
N GLY A 101 -8.96 23.48 7.53
CA GLY A 101 -10.35 23.88 7.82
C GLY A 101 -10.80 23.76 9.27
N VAL A 102 -9.94 23.31 10.19
CA VAL A 102 -10.17 23.48 11.63
C VAL A 102 -9.04 24.36 12.17
N ALA A 103 -9.18 25.66 11.95
CA ALA A 103 -8.60 26.63 12.86
C ALA A 103 -9.33 26.42 14.18
N ALA A 104 -8.74 25.61 15.06
CA ALA A 104 -9.13 25.55 16.46
C ALA A 104 -9.08 27.00 16.99
N GLY A 105 -10.20 27.46 17.53
CA GLY A 105 -10.31 28.77 18.15
C GLY A 105 -9.25 28.94 19.23
N ALA A 106 -8.24 29.76 18.93
CA ALA A 106 -7.42 30.40 19.93
C ALA A 106 -7.88 31.85 20.00
N THR A 107 -8.68 32.15 21.03
CA THR A 107 -9.10 33.50 21.41
C THR A 107 -7.90 34.42 21.61
N PRO A 108 -7.98 35.71 21.25
CA PRO A 108 -6.94 36.67 21.57
C PRO A 108 -6.93 36.91 23.10
N LYS A 109 -5.80 36.68 23.75
CA LYS A 109 -5.52 37.26 25.07
C LYS A 109 -4.67 38.51 24.86
N GLY A 110 -5.24 39.66 25.22
CA GLY A 110 -4.52 40.92 25.44
C GLY A 110 -3.56 40.82 26.63
N PRO A 111 -2.93 41.92 27.05
CA PRO A 111 -3.46 43.29 27.11
C PRO A 111 -3.36 44.11 25.83
#